data_AF-A0A521VIS9-F1
#
_entry.id   AF-A0A521VIS9-F1
#
_cell.length_a   1.000
_cell.length_b   1.000
_cell.length_c   1.000
_cell.angle_alpha   90.00
_cell.angle_beta   90.00
_cell.angle_gamma   90.00
#
_symmetry.space_group_name_H-M   'P 1'
#
loop_
_entity.id
_entity.type
_entity.pdbx_description
1 polymer ?
#
loop_
_entity_poly.entity_id
_entity_poly.type
_entity_poly.pdbx_seq_one_letter_code
_entity_poly.pdbx_strand_id
1 'polypeptide(L)'
;MSPRWPAPAPRSGSRPRSSSAPSSSPSCCACAAAVPRGDPMFYSRQTSLRLHEEHLATIQLWGRLEQSIAARVPEEELNALLRNCSAALADEVTRHFDFEEQELFTRLARSGDGDIAELLSEEHATIRSAAASLQQLLALPQRDAAARQQLRALALELAERLTAHVQKEEMALLPALEDLLDEETDRELVLAYASR
;
A
#
# COMPACT_ATOMS: atom_id res chain seq x y z
N MET A 1 51.48 -2.63 -9.35
CA MET A 1 51.53 -2.55 -10.83
C MET A 1 50.14 -2.84 -11.35
N SER A 2 49.40 -1.81 -11.74
CA SER A 2 48.00 -1.92 -12.20
C SER A 2 47.95 -2.05 -13.72
N PRO A 3 47.08 -2.90 -14.30
CA PRO A 3 46.84 -2.89 -15.73
C PRO A 3 45.73 -1.90 -16.11
N ARG A 4 46.01 -1.11 -17.15
CA ARG A 4 45.23 0.02 -17.67
C ARG A 4 44.48 -0.43 -18.92
N TRP A 5 43.15 -0.35 -18.91
CA TRP A 5 42.29 -0.63 -20.07
C TRP A 5 42.13 0.62 -20.97
N PRO A 6 42.07 0.49 -22.30
CA PRO A 6 41.89 1.63 -23.22
C PRO A 6 40.41 1.93 -23.51
N ALA A 7 40.12 3.22 -23.74
CA ALA A 7 38.80 3.78 -24.04
C ALA A 7 38.45 3.75 -25.54
N PRO A 8 37.15 3.71 -25.92
CA PRO A 8 36.71 3.76 -27.32
C PRO A 8 36.51 5.19 -27.86
N ALA A 9 36.80 5.36 -29.16
CA ALA A 9 36.73 6.59 -29.94
C ALA A 9 35.30 6.94 -30.45
N PRO A 10 35.01 8.22 -30.74
CA PRO A 10 33.66 8.70 -31.08
C PRO A 10 33.27 8.50 -32.55
N ARG A 11 31.98 8.23 -32.78
CA ARG A 11 31.35 8.14 -34.11
C ARG A 11 30.88 9.51 -34.60
N SER A 12 31.28 9.83 -35.82
CA SER A 12 30.85 10.94 -36.67
C SER A 12 29.42 10.72 -37.20
N GLY A 13 28.62 11.79 -37.21
CA GLY A 13 27.26 11.80 -37.77
C GLY A 13 26.85 13.22 -38.17
N SER A 14 27.05 13.53 -39.44
CA SER A 14 26.79 14.83 -40.07
C SER A 14 25.29 15.08 -40.26
N ARG A 15 24.82 16.29 -39.89
CA ARG A 15 23.50 16.84 -40.24
C ARG A 15 23.55 17.55 -41.60
N PRO A 16 22.45 17.54 -42.38
CA PRO A 16 22.11 18.66 -43.24
C PRO A 16 20.81 19.36 -42.81
N ARG A 17 20.74 20.66 -43.10
CA ARG A 17 19.57 21.56 -42.98
C ARG A 17 19.01 21.86 -44.38
N SER A 18 17.68 21.87 -44.52
CA SER A 18 16.87 22.74 -45.42
C SER A 18 15.40 22.31 -45.32
N SER A 19 14.50 23.06 -44.67
CA SER A 19 13.61 24.12 -45.21
C SER A 19 12.61 23.67 -46.28
N SER A 20 11.30 23.73 -45.98
CA SER A 20 10.15 24.27 -46.77
C SER A 20 8.81 23.60 -46.39
N ALA A 21 7.78 24.39 -46.09
CA ALA A 21 6.35 24.00 -46.12
C ALA A 21 5.80 24.19 -47.58
N PRO A 22 4.65 23.62 -48.02
CA PRO A 22 3.31 23.96 -47.51
C PRO A 22 2.18 22.89 -47.61
N SER A 23 1.06 23.19 -46.92
CA SER A 23 -0.36 22.97 -47.26
C SER A 23 -1.02 21.57 -47.35
N SER A 24 -2.20 21.48 -46.70
CA SER A 24 -3.45 20.79 -47.09
C SER A 24 -3.73 19.34 -46.62
N SER A 25 -4.79 19.21 -45.80
CA SER A 25 -5.59 18.00 -45.42
C SER A 25 -6.27 17.33 -46.65
N PRO A 26 -6.97 16.14 -46.57
CA PRO A 26 -7.46 15.39 -45.40
C PRO A 26 -7.36 13.84 -45.44
N SER A 27 -7.75 13.22 -44.32
CA SER A 27 -8.50 11.94 -44.22
C SER A 27 -7.78 10.63 -43.87
N CYS A 28 -8.47 9.91 -42.98
CA CYS A 28 -8.51 8.46 -42.71
C CYS A 28 -7.56 7.84 -41.66
N CYS A 29 -8.21 7.45 -40.56
CA CYS A 29 -8.04 6.22 -39.78
C CYS A 29 -6.66 5.91 -39.19
N ALA A 30 -6.51 6.23 -37.91
CA ALA A 30 -6.02 5.26 -36.94
C ALA A 30 -6.60 5.60 -35.56
N CYS A 31 -7.62 4.84 -35.15
CA CYS A 31 -8.00 4.74 -33.76
C CYS A 31 -6.82 4.10 -33.02
N ALA A 32 -5.92 4.92 -32.48
CA ALA A 32 -5.02 4.48 -31.44
C ALA A 32 -5.90 4.26 -30.21
N ALA A 33 -6.19 3.00 -29.91
CA ALA A 33 -6.80 2.60 -28.64
C ALA A 33 -5.98 3.22 -27.52
N ALA A 34 -6.55 4.22 -26.85
CA ALA A 34 -6.03 4.70 -25.59
C ALA A 34 -6.06 3.49 -24.64
N VAL A 35 -4.89 3.08 -24.19
CA VAL A 35 -4.78 2.25 -22.98
C VAL A 35 -5.59 2.98 -21.91
N PRO A 36 -6.62 2.37 -21.30
CA PRO A 36 -7.33 3.01 -20.21
C PRO A 36 -6.30 3.26 -19.11
N ARG A 37 -5.94 4.54 -18.94
CA ARG A 37 -5.39 5.00 -17.68
C ARG A 37 -6.52 4.73 -16.69
N GLY A 38 -6.30 3.82 -15.74
CA GLY A 38 -7.27 3.55 -14.69
C GLY A 38 -7.76 4.88 -14.14
N ASP A 39 -9.08 5.06 -14.12
CA ASP A 39 -9.65 6.23 -13.47
C ASP A 39 -9.05 6.33 -12.06
N PRO A 40 -8.71 7.54 -11.59
CA PRO A 40 -8.46 7.70 -10.16
C PRO A 40 -9.67 7.11 -9.45
N MET A 41 -9.48 6.15 -8.55
CA MET A 41 -10.56 5.63 -7.72
C MET A 41 -11.12 6.82 -6.93
N PHE A 42 -12.21 7.40 -7.42
CA PHE A 42 -12.92 8.49 -6.77
C PHE A 42 -13.94 7.87 -5.83
N TYR A 43 -13.63 7.90 -4.54
CA TYR A 43 -14.57 7.51 -3.48
C TYR A 43 -15.58 8.65 -3.26
N SER A 44 -16.86 8.32 -3.34
CA SER A 44 -17.95 9.26 -3.04
C SER A 44 -18.28 9.27 -1.56
N ARG A 45 -18.00 8.18 -0.84
CA ARG A 45 -18.16 8.10 0.62
C ARG A 45 -16.91 8.61 1.34
N GLN A 46 -17.13 9.44 2.36
CA GLN A 46 -16.06 9.97 3.20
C GLN A 46 -15.38 8.85 4.01
N THR A 47 -16.15 7.83 4.41
CA THR A 47 -15.62 6.64 5.08
C THR A 47 -14.62 5.92 4.16
N SER A 48 -15.00 5.60 2.92
CA SER A 48 -14.10 4.94 1.96
C SER A 48 -12.86 5.78 1.64
N LEU A 49 -13.03 7.10 1.46
CA LEU A 49 -11.89 8.00 1.25
C LEU A 49 -10.93 7.97 2.44
N ARG A 50 -11.46 7.98 3.66
CA ARG A 50 -10.65 7.98 4.88
C ARG A 50 -9.86 6.67 5.02
N LEU A 51 -10.50 5.53 4.78
CA LEU A 51 -9.84 4.22 4.79
C LEU A 51 -8.75 4.16 3.71
N HIS A 52 -9.05 4.65 2.51
CA HIS A 52 -8.07 4.73 1.42
C HIS A 52 -6.81 5.53 1.79
N GLU A 53 -6.96 6.67 2.47
CA GLU A 53 -5.81 7.46 2.93
C GLU A 53 -4.94 6.66 3.93
N GLU A 54 -5.57 5.91 4.84
CA GLU A 54 -4.88 5.07 5.81
C GLU A 54 -4.17 3.89 5.13
N HIS A 55 -4.84 3.23 4.17
CA HIS A 55 -4.28 2.18 3.32
C HIS A 55 -3.03 2.64 2.56
N LEU A 56 -3.08 3.83 1.95
CA LEU A 56 -1.92 4.40 1.26
C LEU A 56 -0.77 4.67 2.24
N ALA A 57 -1.06 5.16 3.44
CA ALA A 57 -0.05 5.38 4.47
C ALA A 57 0.60 4.05 4.92
N THR A 58 -0.20 3.00 5.11
CA THR A 58 0.26 1.64 5.42
C THR A 58 1.18 1.13 4.31
N ILE A 59 0.75 1.11 3.04
CA ILE A 59 1.56 0.65 1.91
C ILE A 59 2.88 1.42 1.81
N GLN A 60 2.85 2.75 1.94
CA GLN A 60 4.06 3.57 1.85
C GLN A 60 5.06 3.26 2.97
N LEU A 61 4.58 3.12 4.21
CA LEU A 61 5.43 2.86 5.37
C LEU A 61 6.09 1.47 5.27
N TRP A 62 5.31 0.45 4.94
CA TRP A 62 5.80 -0.92 4.85
C TRP A 62 6.66 -1.15 3.61
N GLY A 63 6.33 -0.55 2.47
CA GLY A 63 7.19 -0.56 1.29
C GLY A 63 8.55 0.10 1.54
N ARG A 64 8.61 1.16 2.35
CA ARG A 64 9.88 1.76 2.80
C ARG A 64 10.68 0.78 3.67
N LEU A 65 10.03 0.04 4.56
CA LEU A 65 10.69 -0.96 5.40
C LEU A 65 11.31 -2.08 4.56
N GLU A 66 10.58 -2.61 3.59
CA GLU A 66 11.09 -3.64 2.67
C GLU A 66 12.32 -3.15 1.91
N GLN A 67 12.26 -1.92 1.37
CA GLN A 67 13.39 -1.29 0.68
C GLN A 67 14.60 -1.11 1.59
N SER A 68 14.40 -0.67 2.84
CA SER A 68 15.47 -0.53 3.83
C SER A 68 16.12 -1.87 4.18
N ILE A 69 15.33 -2.94 4.31
CA ILE A 69 15.85 -4.30 4.55
C ILE A 69 16.66 -4.78 3.34
N ALA A 70 16.14 -4.60 2.11
CA ALA A 70 16.82 -4.99 0.88
C ALA A 70 18.14 -4.22 0.66
N ALA A 71 18.14 -2.91 0.96
CA ALA A 71 19.30 -2.04 0.85
C ALA A 71 20.34 -2.26 1.96
N ARG A 72 20.01 -3.05 3.00
CA ARG A 72 20.87 -3.31 4.16
C ARG A 72 21.35 -2.01 4.83
N VAL A 73 20.41 -1.09 5.08
CA VAL A 73 20.69 0.14 5.83
C VAL A 73 21.28 -0.18 7.22
N PRO A 74 22.00 0.76 7.87
CA PRO A 74 22.54 0.55 9.20
C PRO A 74 21.48 0.06 10.21
N GLU A 75 21.89 -0.79 11.16
CA GLU A 75 20.97 -1.42 12.11
C GLU A 75 20.20 -0.40 12.94
N GLU A 76 20.83 0.71 13.32
CA GLU A 76 20.21 1.80 14.07
C GLU A 76 19.05 2.43 13.31
N GLU A 77 19.24 2.65 12.00
CA GLU A 77 18.23 3.21 11.09
C GLU A 77 17.08 2.22 10.89
N LEU A 78 17.39 0.96 10.61
CA LEU A 78 16.39 -0.10 10.47
C LEU A 78 15.58 -0.27 11.76
N ASN A 79 16.24 -0.22 12.92
CA ASN A 79 15.57 -0.31 14.21
C ASN A 79 14.64 0.86 14.50
N ALA A 80 15.00 2.07 14.08
CA ALA A 80 14.12 3.23 14.19
C ALA A 80 12.88 3.05 13.30
N LEU A 81 13.06 2.60 12.06
CA LEU A 81 11.96 2.35 11.14
C LEU A 81 11.04 1.23 11.65
N LEU A 82 11.58 0.12 12.15
CA LEU A 82 10.80 -0.97 12.73
C LEU A 82 9.94 -0.54 13.93
N ARG A 83 10.46 0.36 14.78
CA ARG A 83 9.66 0.94 15.87
C ARG A 83 8.51 1.80 15.35
N ASN A 84 8.75 2.59 14.31
CA ASN A 84 7.69 3.38 13.66
C ASN A 84 6.63 2.46 13.03
N CYS A 85 7.04 1.40 12.32
CA CYS A 85 6.13 0.38 11.79
C CYS A 85 5.33 -0.31 12.89
N SER A 86 5.97 -0.67 14.00
CA SER A 86 5.28 -1.29 15.15
C SER A 86 4.27 -0.35 15.81
N ALA A 87 4.54 0.95 15.86
CA ALA A 87 3.62 1.94 16.40
C ALA A 87 2.42 2.15 15.46
N ALA A 88 2.66 2.29 14.15
CA ALA A 88 1.60 2.39 13.16
C ALA A 88 0.73 1.13 13.12
N LEU A 89 1.35 -0.05 13.19
CA LEU A 89 0.63 -1.32 13.24
C LEU A 89 -0.24 -1.45 14.49
N ALA A 90 0.19 -0.88 15.63
CA ALA A 90 -0.63 -0.88 16.83
C ALA A 90 -1.90 -0.05 16.67
N ASP A 91 -1.82 1.09 15.97
CA ASP A 91 -3.00 1.89 15.61
C ASP A 91 -3.92 1.13 14.63
N GLU A 92 -3.33 0.53 13.57
CA GLU A 92 -4.07 -0.28 12.59
C GLU A 92 -4.91 -1.38 13.27
N VAL A 93 -4.28 -2.20 14.11
CA VAL A 93 -4.93 -3.39 14.68
C VAL A 93 -5.94 -3.08 15.78
N THR A 94 -5.97 -1.84 16.30
CA THR A 94 -6.84 -1.44 17.42
C THR A 94 -7.90 -0.41 17.04
N ARG A 95 -7.62 0.43 16.04
CA ARG A 95 -8.52 1.49 15.60
C ARG A 95 -9.17 1.15 14.26
N HIS A 96 -8.35 0.82 13.26
CA HIS A 96 -8.81 0.51 11.91
C HIS A 96 -9.59 -0.81 11.88
N PHE A 97 -8.95 -1.92 12.26
CA PHE A 97 -9.59 -3.24 12.27
C PHE A 97 -10.83 -3.30 13.16
N ASP A 98 -10.78 -2.68 14.34
CA ASP A 98 -11.92 -2.67 15.25
C ASP A 98 -13.10 -1.88 14.69
N PHE A 99 -12.84 -0.78 13.96
CA PHE A 99 -13.89 -0.03 13.28
C PHE A 99 -14.53 -0.86 12.17
N GLU A 100 -13.73 -1.48 11.33
CA GLU A 100 -14.23 -2.31 10.23
C GLU A 100 -15.06 -3.49 10.76
N GLU A 101 -14.54 -4.24 11.73
CA GLU A 101 -15.23 -5.39 12.32
C GLU A 101 -16.55 -5.01 13.01
N GLN A 102 -16.52 -3.95 13.83
CA GLN A 102 -17.68 -3.54 14.62
C GLN A 102 -18.75 -2.86 13.77
N GLU A 103 -18.35 -2.07 12.77
CA GLU A 103 -19.28 -1.23 12.03
C GLU A 103 -19.51 -1.74 10.60
N LEU A 104 -18.46 -1.89 9.81
CA LEU A 104 -18.56 -2.12 8.36
C LEU A 104 -18.92 -3.57 8.06
N PHE A 105 -18.18 -4.51 8.61
CA PHE A 105 -18.38 -5.96 8.45
C PHE A 105 -19.74 -6.39 8.99
N THR A 106 -20.17 -5.81 10.11
CA THR A 106 -21.51 -6.04 10.67
C THR A 106 -22.61 -5.56 9.71
N ARG A 107 -22.41 -4.46 8.98
CA ARG A 107 -23.39 -3.95 8.00
C ARG A 107 -23.39 -4.79 6.72
N LEU A 108 -22.22 -5.19 6.21
CA LEU A 108 -22.08 -6.08 5.06
C LEU A 108 -22.75 -7.45 5.31
N ALA A 109 -22.53 -8.03 6.48
CA ALA A 109 -23.19 -9.28 6.84
C ALA A 109 -24.72 -9.16 6.86
N ARG A 110 -25.26 -7.97 7.22
CA ARG A 110 -26.70 -7.70 7.21
C ARG A 110 -27.25 -7.40 5.81
N SER A 111 -26.44 -6.91 4.87
CA SER A 111 -26.85 -6.68 3.47
C SER A 111 -26.78 -7.94 2.61
N GLY A 112 -26.11 -9.00 3.08
CA GLY A 112 -25.93 -10.25 2.35
C GLY A 112 -24.52 -10.43 1.77
N ASP A 113 -23.62 -9.48 2.02
CA ASP A 113 -22.22 -9.49 1.55
C ASP A 113 -21.26 -9.94 2.66
N GLY A 114 -21.66 -10.95 3.44
CA GLY A 114 -20.91 -11.42 4.61
C GLY A 114 -19.60 -12.13 4.29
N ASP A 115 -19.47 -12.73 3.10
CA ASP A 115 -18.30 -13.55 2.73
C ASP A 115 -16.99 -12.74 2.73
N ILE A 116 -17.02 -11.49 2.25
CA ILE A 116 -15.84 -10.62 2.26
C ILE A 116 -15.48 -10.19 3.69
N ALA A 117 -16.49 -9.93 4.53
CA ALA A 117 -16.29 -9.57 5.93
C ALA A 117 -15.68 -10.73 6.74
N GLU A 118 -16.12 -11.97 6.49
CA GLU A 118 -15.55 -13.17 7.12
C GLU A 118 -14.08 -13.35 6.73
N LEU A 119 -13.79 -13.29 5.42
CA LEU A 119 -12.42 -13.41 4.91
C LEU A 119 -11.47 -12.37 5.52
N LEU A 120 -11.86 -11.09 5.53
CA LEU A 120 -11.02 -10.02 6.07
C LEU A 120 -10.84 -10.14 7.60
N SER A 121 -11.87 -10.58 8.32
CA SER A 121 -11.76 -10.84 9.77
C SER A 121 -10.74 -11.94 10.09
N GLU A 122 -10.66 -13.00 9.28
CA GLU A 122 -9.63 -14.04 9.43
C GLU A 122 -8.22 -13.49 9.18
N GLU A 123 -8.07 -12.58 8.22
CA GLU A 123 -6.82 -11.89 7.95
C GLU A 123 -6.41 -10.96 9.08
N HIS A 124 -7.35 -10.20 9.65
CA HIS A 124 -7.12 -9.38 10.84
C HIS A 124 -6.59 -10.20 12.00
N ALA A 125 -7.20 -11.36 12.28
CA ALA A 125 -6.74 -12.25 13.35
C ALA A 125 -5.29 -12.71 13.12
N THR A 126 -4.95 -13.05 11.88
CA THR A 126 -3.59 -13.46 11.49
C THR A 126 -2.59 -12.31 11.64
N ILE A 127 -2.95 -11.10 11.18
CA ILE A 127 -2.11 -9.90 11.27
C ILE A 127 -1.91 -9.50 12.73
N ARG A 128 -2.95 -9.53 13.58
CA ARG A 128 -2.85 -9.27 15.02
C ARG A 128 -1.85 -10.20 15.70
N SER A 129 -1.85 -11.49 15.35
CA SER A 129 -0.90 -12.47 15.88
C SER A 129 0.55 -12.15 15.47
N ALA A 130 0.76 -11.79 14.20
CA ALA A 130 2.07 -11.37 13.71
C ALA A 130 2.54 -10.03 14.34
N ALA A 131 1.62 -9.09 14.54
CA ALA A 131 1.89 -7.82 15.23
C ALA A 131 2.37 -8.04 16.67
N ALA A 132 1.69 -8.92 17.43
CA ALA A 132 2.11 -9.28 18.78
C ALA A 132 3.52 -9.91 18.79
N SER A 133 3.81 -10.78 17.83
CA SER A 133 5.14 -11.38 17.68
C SER A 133 6.22 -10.34 17.37
N LEU A 134 5.91 -9.34 16.54
CA LEU A 134 6.81 -8.23 16.21
C LEU A 134 7.13 -7.39 17.46
N GLN A 135 6.10 -7.03 18.22
CA GLN A 135 6.24 -6.26 19.45
C GLN A 135 7.11 -7.01 20.48
N GLN A 136 6.91 -8.32 20.65
CA GLN A 136 7.73 -9.14 21.54
C GLN A 136 9.21 -9.14 21.14
N LEU A 137 9.52 -9.29 19.85
CA LEU A 137 10.90 -9.26 19.37
C LEU A 137 11.54 -7.87 19.53
N LEU A 138 10.76 -6.79 19.33
CA LEU A 138 11.23 -5.42 19.52
C LEU A 138 11.45 -5.06 21.00
N ALA A 139 10.72 -5.69 21.91
CA ALA A 139 10.85 -5.50 23.35
C ALA A 139 12.10 -6.19 23.95
N LEU A 140 12.79 -7.05 23.19
CA LEU A 140 14.01 -7.71 23.67
C LEU A 140 15.11 -6.67 23.94
N PRO A 141 15.71 -6.66 25.16
CA PRO A 141 16.72 -5.66 25.53
C PRO A 141 18.02 -5.81 24.72
N GLN A 142 18.32 -7.03 24.28
CA GLN A 142 19.37 -7.34 23.31
C GLN A 142 18.84 -8.40 22.35
N ARG A 143 19.15 -8.25 21.07
CA ARG A 143 18.80 -9.21 20.02
C ARG A 143 20.09 -9.81 19.48
N ASP A 144 20.23 -11.13 19.57
CA ASP A 144 21.32 -11.86 18.94
C ASP A 144 21.13 -11.96 17.41
N ALA A 145 22.01 -12.68 16.70
CA ALA A 145 21.91 -12.82 15.26
C ALA A 145 20.61 -13.52 14.81
N ALA A 146 20.16 -14.52 15.56
CA ALA A 146 18.95 -15.28 15.26
C ALA A 146 17.69 -14.41 15.45
N ALA A 147 17.57 -13.71 16.57
CA ALA A 147 16.47 -12.79 16.84
C ALA A 147 16.42 -11.64 15.83
N ARG A 148 17.58 -11.12 15.40
CA ARG A 148 17.65 -10.11 14.34
C ARG A 148 17.18 -10.67 12.99
N GLN A 149 17.54 -11.91 12.65
CA GLN A 149 17.08 -12.56 11.43
C GLN A 149 15.56 -12.79 11.46
N GLN A 150 15.04 -13.32 12.58
CA GLN A 150 13.62 -13.55 12.77
C GLN A 150 12.82 -12.24 12.67
N LEU A 151 13.32 -11.15 13.27
CA LEU A 151 12.69 -9.84 13.18
C LEU A 151 12.57 -9.34 11.74
N ARG A 152 13.60 -9.53 10.91
CA ARG A 152 13.53 -9.15 9.48
C ARG A 152 12.57 -10.03 8.71
N ALA A 153 12.58 -11.33 8.95
CA ALA A 153 11.66 -12.26 8.30
C ALA A 153 10.20 -11.89 8.61
N LEU A 154 9.89 -11.68 9.89
CA LEU A 154 8.55 -11.27 10.34
C LEU A 154 8.15 -9.88 9.80
N ALA A 155 9.09 -8.95 9.72
CA ALA A 155 8.84 -7.62 9.15
C ALA A 155 8.46 -7.69 7.66
N LEU A 156 9.15 -8.54 6.87
CA LEU A 156 8.81 -8.75 5.47
C LEU A 156 7.48 -9.50 5.31
N GLU A 157 7.23 -10.50 6.17
CA GLU A 157 5.96 -11.22 6.23
C GLU A 157 4.76 -10.30 6.50
N LEU A 158 4.92 -9.36 7.44
CA LEU A 158 3.91 -8.34 7.75
C LEU A 158 3.72 -7.37 6.59
N ALA A 159 4.79 -6.94 5.93
CA ALA A 159 4.69 -6.06 4.76
C ALA A 159 3.86 -6.70 3.64
N GLU A 160 4.12 -7.99 3.35
CA GLU A 160 3.38 -8.75 2.35
C GLU A 160 1.91 -8.91 2.75
N ARG A 161 1.63 -9.32 4.00
CA ARG A 161 0.26 -9.50 4.50
C ARG A 161 -0.55 -8.21 4.44
N LEU A 162 0.00 -7.11 4.96
CA LEU A 162 -0.68 -5.82 4.99
C LEU A 162 -0.93 -5.30 3.57
N THR A 163 0.04 -5.44 2.66
CA THR A 163 -0.15 -5.02 1.27
C THR A 163 -1.24 -5.85 0.59
N ALA A 164 -1.23 -7.18 0.76
CA ALA A 164 -2.23 -8.04 0.16
C ALA A 164 -3.63 -7.85 0.77
N HIS A 165 -3.70 -7.55 2.07
CA HIS A 165 -4.92 -7.26 2.80
C HIS A 165 -5.55 -5.95 2.32
N VAL A 166 -4.78 -4.85 2.36
CA VAL A 166 -5.20 -3.55 1.83
C VAL A 166 -5.66 -3.64 0.37
N GLN A 167 -4.96 -4.43 -0.46
CA GLN A 167 -5.39 -4.63 -1.86
C GLN A 167 -6.78 -5.26 -1.97
N LYS A 168 -7.14 -6.20 -1.10
CA LYS A 168 -8.49 -6.78 -1.11
C LYS A 168 -9.51 -5.77 -0.65
N GLU A 169 -9.17 -4.94 0.32
CA GLU A 169 -10.09 -3.91 0.81
C GLU A 169 -10.34 -2.86 -0.27
N GLU A 170 -9.28 -2.33 -0.88
CA GLU A 170 -9.38 -1.38 -1.99
C GLU A 170 -10.16 -1.93 -3.19
N MET A 171 -10.00 -3.22 -3.50
CA MET A 171 -10.60 -3.84 -4.69
C MET A 171 -12.00 -4.44 -4.46
N ALA A 172 -12.36 -4.74 -3.21
CA ALA A 172 -13.61 -5.43 -2.89
C ALA A 172 -14.40 -4.75 -1.78
N LEU A 173 -13.78 -4.44 -0.63
CA LEU A 173 -14.48 -3.82 0.49
C LEU A 173 -14.96 -2.41 0.15
N LEU A 174 -14.06 -1.52 -0.24
CA LEU A 174 -14.40 -0.11 -0.48
C LEU A 174 -15.46 0.05 -1.58
N PRO A 175 -15.39 -0.66 -2.73
CA PRO A 175 -16.48 -0.66 -3.71
C PRO A 175 -17.83 -1.12 -3.13
N ALA A 176 -17.85 -2.17 -2.30
CA ALA A 176 -19.08 -2.62 -1.65
C ALA A 176 -19.65 -1.56 -0.68
N LEU A 177 -18.78 -0.81 0.01
CA LEU A 177 -19.21 0.28 0.89
C LEU A 177 -19.80 1.47 0.12
N GLU A 178 -19.30 1.77 -1.08
CA GLU A 178 -19.87 2.84 -1.92
C GLU A 178 -21.35 2.58 -2.25
N ASP A 179 -21.69 1.31 -2.50
CA ASP A 179 -23.05 0.86 -2.80
C ASP A 179 -23.91 0.68 -1.53
N LEU A 180 -23.30 0.24 -0.43
CA LEU A 180 -24.00 -0.07 0.82
C LEU A 180 -24.38 1.17 1.63
N LEU A 181 -23.48 2.15 1.71
CA LEU A 181 -23.67 3.32 2.58
C LEU A 181 -24.47 4.39 1.84
N ASP A 182 -25.48 4.95 2.50
CA ASP A 182 -26.08 6.22 2.08
C ASP A 182 -25.32 7.41 2.66
N GLU A 183 -25.67 8.63 2.23
CA GLU A 183 -24.97 9.86 2.65
C GLU A 183 -25.10 10.13 4.15
N GLU A 184 -26.23 9.77 4.76
CA GLU A 184 -26.47 9.99 6.19
C GLU A 184 -25.62 9.03 7.03
N THR A 185 -25.66 7.74 6.70
CA THR A 185 -24.89 6.68 7.38
C THR A 185 -23.39 6.90 7.21
N ASP A 186 -22.92 7.27 6.02
CA ASP A 186 -21.51 7.59 5.77
C ASP A 186 -21.03 8.75 6.65
N ARG A 187 -21.82 9.83 6.73
CA ARG A 187 -21.51 10.98 7.57
C ARG A 187 -21.44 10.59 9.06
N GLU A 188 -22.33 9.73 9.52
CA GLU A 188 -22.31 9.26 10.90
C GLU A 188 -21.08 8.38 11.19
N LEU A 189 -20.76 7.46 10.28
CA LEU A 189 -19.63 6.55 10.41
C LEU A 189 -18.30 7.29 10.42
N VAL A 190 -18.08 8.23 9.49
CA VAL A 190 -16.80 8.96 9.43
C VAL A 190 -16.59 9.83 10.68
N LEU A 191 -17.66 10.40 11.25
CA LEU A 191 -17.60 11.15 12.51
C LEU A 191 -17.31 10.23 13.70
N ALA A 192 -17.98 9.08 13.76
CA ALA A 192 -17.72 8.07 14.78
C ALA A 192 -16.25 7.61 14.70
N TYR A 193 -15.75 7.34 13.49
CA TYR A 193 -14.38 6.88 13.27
C TYR A 193 -13.34 7.93 13.66
N ALA A 194 -13.57 9.20 13.34
CA ALA A 194 -12.66 10.30 13.69
C ALA A 194 -12.60 10.61 15.20
N SER A 195 -13.55 10.12 15.99
CA SER A 195 -13.64 10.35 17.44
C SER A 195 -13.10 9.20 18.31
N ARG A 196 -12.56 8.15 17.67
CA ARG A 196 -11.90 7.03 18.33
C ARG A 196 -10.45 7.33 18.70
#